data_AF-J2VX11-F1
#
_entry.id   AF-J2VX11-F1
#
_cell.length_a   1.000
_cell.length_b   1.000
_cell.length_c   1.000
_cell.angle_alpha   90.00
_cell.angle_beta   90.00
_cell.angle_gamma   90.00
#
_symmetry.space_group_name_H-M   'P 1'
#
loop_
_entity.id
_entity.type
_entity.pdbx_description
1 polymer ?
#
loop_
_entity_poly.entity_id
_entity_poly.type
_entity_poly.pdbx_seq_one_letter_code
_entity_poly.pdbx_strand_id
1 'polypeptide(L)'
;FIAADTAWRMLTQRDPYVNMLRATIATFAAGLAGANAITVLPHTLALGLPDPFARRVARNTQLLLLEESNLAKVSDPAAGAGGIETLTTQLCEAAWALFQDSEKAGGAFAALQQGLFQSKVVAARKARDANIAKRRDVLTGASEFPNLHERETAVLTATPVALAPYGEQKYKFDALPPIRLAQPFEALRDQSDAALKARGKRPSVFLANLGTPADFTARATFAKSFFEAGGIQAVDSEGFADPAELAAAFKASGAELACLCSSDKAYAEHAEAAAKALQTAGSSHIYLAGRPAEAEAALRAAGVTGFVFAGGDALATLQDAYVRMEQA
;
A
#
# COMPACT_ATOMS: atom_id res chain seq x y z
N PHE A 1 -5.65 -30.83 -14.87
CA PHE A 1 -5.83 -29.56 -15.58
C PHE A 1 -5.85 -28.45 -14.54
N ILE A 2 -4.99 -27.44 -14.67
CA ILE A 2 -4.91 -26.29 -13.76
C ILE A 2 -5.16 -25.03 -14.57
N ALA A 3 -6.21 -24.29 -14.22
CA ALA A 3 -6.44 -22.93 -14.71
C ALA A 3 -5.91 -21.93 -13.68
N ALA A 4 -5.18 -20.93 -14.13
CA ALA A 4 -4.59 -19.90 -13.28
C ALA A 4 -5.11 -18.52 -13.68
N ASP A 5 -5.53 -17.74 -12.68
CA ASP A 5 -5.90 -16.34 -12.87
C ASP A 5 -4.90 -15.47 -12.12
N THR A 6 -4.44 -14.38 -12.75
CA THR A 6 -3.61 -13.39 -12.02
C THR A 6 -4.40 -12.81 -10.84
N ALA A 7 -3.74 -12.54 -9.72
CA ALA A 7 -4.44 -12.29 -8.46
C ALA A 7 -5.18 -10.94 -8.43
N TRP A 8 -6.51 -10.94 -8.29
CA TRP A 8 -7.28 -9.70 -8.12
C TRP A 8 -6.83 -8.87 -6.90
N ARG A 9 -6.45 -9.54 -5.81
CA ARG A 9 -6.03 -8.88 -4.56
C ARG A 9 -4.80 -7.96 -4.71
N MET A 10 -3.97 -8.16 -5.73
CA MET A 10 -2.75 -7.37 -5.94
C MET A 10 -3.00 -6.11 -6.78
N LEU A 11 -4.20 -5.95 -7.35
CA LEU A 11 -4.53 -4.82 -8.20
C LEU A 11 -4.72 -3.55 -7.37
N THR A 12 -4.07 -2.49 -7.81
CA THR A 12 -4.21 -1.13 -7.25
C THR A 12 -5.11 -0.29 -8.14
N GLN A 13 -5.92 0.56 -7.54
CA GLN A 13 -6.64 1.64 -8.21
C GLN A 13 -5.67 2.80 -8.52
N ARG A 14 -4.77 3.07 -7.59
CA ARG A 14 -3.71 4.07 -7.71
C ARG A 14 -2.59 3.52 -8.57
N ASP A 15 -2.10 4.35 -9.48
CA ASP A 15 -1.14 4.00 -10.53
C ASP A 15 -1.46 2.64 -11.21
N PRO A 16 -2.59 2.55 -11.92
CA PRO A 16 -3.11 1.28 -12.44
C PRO A 16 -2.19 0.65 -13.49
N TYR A 17 -1.27 1.41 -14.09
CA TYR A 17 -0.31 0.88 -15.06
C TYR A 17 0.72 -0.06 -14.43
N VAL A 18 1.03 0.10 -13.13
CA VAL A 18 1.86 -0.85 -12.38
C VAL A 18 1.21 -2.24 -12.34
N ASN A 19 -0.12 -2.33 -12.45
CA ASN A 19 -0.80 -3.63 -12.56
C ASN A 19 -0.41 -4.40 -13.81
N MET A 20 0.03 -3.73 -14.90
CA MET A 20 0.59 -4.43 -16.06
C MET A 20 1.86 -5.21 -15.68
N LEU A 21 2.74 -4.60 -14.87
CA LEU A 21 3.97 -5.25 -14.40
C LEU A 21 3.65 -6.44 -13.49
N ARG A 22 2.69 -6.26 -12.55
CA ARG A 22 2.20 -7.33 -11.67
C ARG A 22 1.61 -8.50 -12.48
N ALA A 23 0.83 -8.18 -13.50
CA ALA A 23 0.25 -9.16 -14.39
C ALA A 23 1.31 -9.92 -15.20
N THR A 24 2.33 -9.24 -15.73
CA THR A 24 3.43 -9.87 -16.48
C THR A 24 4.16 -10.91 -15.64
N ILE A 25 4.60 -10.55 -14.42
CA ILE A 25 5.32 -11.51 -13.57
C ILE A 25 4.43 -12.66 -13.09
N ALA A 26 3.14 -12.40 -12.80
CA ALA A 26 2.19 -13.45 -12.44
C ALA A 26 1.91 -14.42 -13.61
N THR A 27 1.81 -13.89 -14.83
CA THR A 27 1.62 -14.69 -16.05
C THR A 27 2.86 -15.53 -16.35
N PHE A 28 4.05 -14.94 -16.22
CA PHE A 28 5.32 -15.65 -16.34
C PHE A 28 5.41 -16.80 -15.34
N ALA A 29 5.08 -16.55 -14.06
CA ALA A 29 5.10 -17.58 -13.02
C ALA A 29 4.09 -18.71 -13.30
N ALA A 30 2.87 -18.38 -13.73
CA ALA A 30 1.85 -19.38 -14.08
C ALA A 30 2.26 -20.23 -15.30
N GLY A 31 2.87 -19.60 -16.32
CA GLY A 31 3.41 -20.29 -17.49
C GLY A 31 4.57 -21.21 -17.14
N LEU A 32 5.51 -20.72 -16.33
CA LEU A 32 6.65 -21.49 -15.83
C LEU A 32 6.21 -22.73 -15.04
N ALA A 33 5.18 -22.59 -14.20
CA ALA A 33 4.61 -23.68 -13.42
C ALA A 33 3.76 -24.68 -14.24
N GLY A 34 3.63 -24.46 -15.56
CA GLY A 34 2.89 -25.37 -16.45
C GLY A 34 1.37 -25.30 -16.34
N ALA A 35 0.80 -24.15 -15.97
CA ALA A 35 -0.66 -23.96 -16.00
C ALA A 35 -1.22 -24.24 -17.40
N ASN A 36 -2.36 -24.93 -17.48
CA ASN A 36 -2.97 -25.32 -18.76
C ASN A 36 -3.74 -24.18 -19.42
N ALA A 37 -4.29 -23.26 -18.62
CA ALA A 37 -4.97 -22.06 -19.07
C ALA A 37 -4.61 -20.91 -18.13
N ILE A 38 -4.37 -19.72 -18.69
CA ILE A 38 -4.00 -18.53 -17.93
C ILE A 38 -4.95 -17.37 -18.28
N THR A 39 -5.62 -16.82 -17.28
CA THR A 39 -6.40 -15.58 -17.41
C THR A 39 -5.61 -14.42 -16.81
N VAL A 40 -5.29 -13.45 -17.65
CA VAL A 40 -4.65 -12.20 -17.20
C VAL A 40 -5.74 -11.18 -16.91
N LEU A 41 -5.81 -10.71 -15.66
CA LEU A 41 -6.74 -9.66 -15.26
C LEU A 41 -6.27 -8.32 -15.84
N PRO A 42 -7.14 -7.53 -16.50
CA PRO A 42 -6.76 -6.25 -17.04
C PRO A 42 -6.33 -5.24 -15.95
N HIS A 43 -5.34 -4.43 -16.28
CA HIS A 43 -4.71 -3.47 -15.35
C HIS A 43 -5.69 -2.44 -14.74
N THR A 44 -6.83 -2.18 -15.39
CA THR A 44 -7.87 -1.25 -14.94
C THR A 44 -8.99 -1.90 -14.12
N LEU A 45 -8.96 -3.22 -13.88
CA LEU A 45 -10.09 -3.94 -13.29
C LEU A 45 -10.43 -3.50 -11.85
N ALA A 46 -9.48 -2.90 -11.12
CA ALA A 46 -9.75 -2.34 -9.79
C ALA A 46 -10.55 -1.02 -9.85
N LEU A 47 -10.55 -0.34 -11.00
CA LEU A 47 -11.22 0.95 -11.23
C LEU A 47 -12.64 0.76 -11.82
N GLY A 48 -12.82 -0.23 -12.69
CA GLY A 48 -14.09 -0.47 -13.37
C GLY A 48 -14.00 -1.54 -14.45
N LEU A 49 -14.98 -1.59 -15.35
CA LEU A 49 -14.96 -2.58 -16.43
C LEU A 49 -13.84 -2.26 -17.43
N PRO A 50 -13.02 -3.26 -17.80
CA PRO A 50 -11.93 -3.06 -18.76
C PRO A 50 -12.43 -2.70 -20.16
N ASP A 51 -11.85 -1.67 -20.74
CA ASP A 51 -12.08 -1.26 -22.12
C ASP A 51 -11.35 -2.19 -23.12
N PRO A 52 -11.52 -2.00 -24.45
CA PRO A 52 -10.81 -2.79 -25.45
C PRO A 52 -9.28 -2.71 -25.34
N PHE A 53 -8.72 -1.56 -24.92
CA PHE A 53 -7.28 -1.39 -24.76
C PHE A 53 -6.75 -2.25 -23.62
N ALA A 54 -7.36 -2.17 -22.43
CA ALA A 54 -6.96 -2.91 -21.24
C ALA A 54 -7.05 -4.43 -21.47
N ARG A 55 -8.10 -4.90 -22.17
CA ARG A 55 -8.22 -6.32 -22.57
C ARG A 55 -7.15 -6.73 -23.58
N ARG A 56 -6.82 -5.87 -24.55
CA ARG A 56 -5.75 -6.11 -25.52
C ARG A 56 -4.41 -6.26 -24.81
N VAL A 57 -4.08 -5.37 -23.87
CA VAL A 57 -2.85 -5.46 -23.08
C VAL A 57 -2.78 -6.79 -22.33
N ALA A 58 -3.84 -7.16 -21.60
CA ALA A 58 -3.88 -8.40 -20.83
C ALA A 58 -3.66 -9.65 -21.70
N ARG A 59 -4.32 -9.73 -22.87
CA ARG A 59 -4.09 -10.82 -23.83
C ARG A 59 -2.68 -10.79 -24.40
N ASN A 60 -2.20 -9.63 -24.83
CA ASN A 60 -0.90 -9.50 -25.47
C ASN A 60 0.26 -9.79 -24.49
N THR A 61 0.09 -9.60 -23.18
CA THR A 61 1.07 -10.08 -22.17
C THR A 61 1.35 -11.58 -22.34
N GLN A 62 0.32 -12.39 -22.59
CA GLN A 62 0.49 -13.83 -22.83
C GLN A 62 1.19 -14.09 -24.17
N LEU A 63 0.78 -13.40 -25.24
CA LEU A 63 1.37 -13.55 -26.57
C LEU A 63 2.86 -13.19 -26.59
N LEU A 64 3.24 -12.08 -25.93
CA LEU A 64 4.64 -11.66 -25.79
C LEU A 64 5.48 -12.73 -25.08
N LEU A 65 4.97 -13.31 -23.99
CA LEU A 65 5.68 -14.35 -23.25
C LEU A 65 5.84 -15.64 -24.07
N LEU A 66 4.84 -15.99 -24.89
CA LEU A 66 4.86 -17.19 -25.72
C LEU A 66 5.70 -17.02 -26.99
N GLU A 67 5.46 -15.97 -27.75
CA GLU A 67 5.96 -15.78 -29.12
C GLU A 67 7.32 -15.09 -29.17
N GLU A 68 7.59 -14.16 -28.25
CA GLU A 68 8.85 -13.38 -28.25
C GLU A 68 9.81 -13.87 -27.15
N SER A 69 9.29 -14.13 -25.95
CA SER A 69 10.10 -14.64 -24.84
C SER A 69 10.30 -16.15 -24.89
N ASN A 70 9.62 -16.86 -25.81
CA ASN A 70 9.77 -18.30 -26.04
C ASN A 70 9.55 -19.16 -24.78
N LEU A 71 8.70 -18.70 -23.85
CA LEU A 71 8.52 -19.34 -22.53
C LEU A 71 8.06 -20.81 -22.64
N ALA A 72 7.36 -21.16 -23.71
CA ALA A 72 6.80 -22.50 -23.93
C ALA A 72 7.73 -23.47 -24.69
N LYS A 73 9.00 -23.10 -24.96
CA LYS A 73 9.92 -23.98 -25.74
C LYS A 73 10.49 -25.14 -24.94
N VAL A 74 10.55 -25.02 -23.61
CA VAL A 74 11.08 -26.05 -22.71
C VAL A 74 9.98 -26.41 -21.71
N SER A 75 9.76 -27.71 -21.51
CA SER A 75 8.88 -28.18 -20.45
C SER A 75 9.57 -27.99 -19.10
N ASP A 76 8.88 -27.35 -18.15
CA ASP A 76 9.35 -27.09 -16.78
C ASP A 76 10.82 -26.61 -16.71
N PRO A 77 11.13 -25.40 -17.22
CA PRO A 77 12.50 -24.89 -17.20
C PRO A 77 13.03 -24.59 -15.78
N ALA A 78 12.21 -24.70 -14.74
CA ALA A 78 12.61 -24.57 -13.34
C ALA A 78 13.11 -25.89 -12.71
N ALA A 79 12.91 -27.03 -13.39
CA ALA A 79 13.30 -28.34 -12.89
C ALA A 79 14.79 -28.39 -12.52
N GLY A 80 15.11 -28.89 -11.33
CA GLY A 80 16.47 -28.98 -10.81
C GLY A 80 17.01 -27.69 -10.19
N ALA A 81 16.26 -26.59 -10.20
CA ALA A 81 16.61 -25.40 -9.44
C ALA A 81 16.40 -25.67 -7.93
N GLY A 82 17.47 -25.98 -7.20
CA GLY A 82 17.39 -26.43 -5.80
C GLY A 82 16.54 -25.54 -4.87
N GLY A 83 16.52 -24.22 -5.09
CA GLY A 83 15.64 -23.30 -4.35
C GLY A 83 14.15 -23.49 -4.65
N ILE A 84 13.78 -23.69 -5.91
CA ILE A 84 12.38 -23.94 -6.33
C ILE A 84 11.94 -25.34 -5.88
N GLU A 85 12.81 -26.34 -5.99
CA GLU A 85 12.53 -27.71 -5.52
C GLU A 85 12.25 -27.74 -4.01
N THR A 86 13.09 -27.04 -3.23
CA THR A 86 12.92 -26.92 -1.78
C THR A 86 11.60 -26.22 -1.42
N LEU A 87 11.30 -25.09 -2.07
CA LEU A 87 10.05 -24.36 -1.85
C LEU A 87 8.82 -25.18 -2.26
N THR A 88 8.93 -25.95 -3.35
CA THR A 88 7.86 -26.85 -3.82
C THR A 88 7.58 -27.92 -2.78
N THR A 89 8.61 -28.56 -2.23
CA THR A 89 8.49 -29.56 -1.16
C THR A 89 7.82 -28.97 0.08
N GLN A 90 8.31 -27.81 0.56
CA GLN A 90 7.74 -27.12 1.73
C GLN A 90 6.27 -26.74 1.53
N LEU A 91 5.91 -26.27 0.33
CA LEU A 91 4.53 -25.94 -0.01
C LEU A 91 3.63 -27.18 0.00
N CYS A 92 4.09 -28.28 -0.59
CA CYS A 92 3.37 -29.56 -0.60
C CYS A 92 3.15 -30.11 0.81
N GLU A 93 4.17 -30.11 1.65
CA GLU A 93 4.08 -30.58 3.04
C GLU A 93 3.08 -29.73 3.86
N ALA A 94 3.19 -28.40 3.75
CA ALA A 94 2.28 -27.49 4.46
C ALA A 94 0.83 -27.63 3.97
N ALA A 95 0.61 -27.72 2.65
CA ALA A 95 -0.72 -27.91 2.07
C ALA A 95 -1.31 -29.27 2.44
N TRP A 96 -0.49 -30.33 2.47
CA TRP A 96 -0.92 -31.68 2.85
C TRP A 96 -1.36 -31.74 4.32
N ALA A 97 -0.63 -31.09 5.22
CA ALA A 97 -1.04 -30.98 6.62
C ALA A 97 -2.39 -30.26 6.78
N LEU A 98 -2.59 -29.14 6.06
CA LEU A 98 -3.87 -28.43 6.07
C LEU A 98 -5.02 -29.25 5.47
N PHE A 99 -4.73 -30.06 4.45
CA PHE A 99 -5.69 -31.00 3.87
C PHE A 99 -6.09 -32.07 4.91
N GLN A 100 -5.13 -32.68 5.59
CA GLN A 100 -5.39 -33.68 6.63
C GLN A 100 -6.19 -33.11 7.81
N ASP A 101 -5.95 -31.85 8.21
CA ASP A 101 -6.77 -31.15 9.20
C ASP A 101 -8.24 -31.07 8.75
N SER A 102 -8.47 -30.75 7.48
CA SER A 102 -9.84 -30.64 6.92
C SER A 102 -10.55 -32.00 6.83
N GLU A 103 -9.83 -33.08 6.51
CA GLU A 103 -10.40 -34.43 6.47
C GLU A 103 -10.77 -34.91 7.88
N LYS A 104 -9.92 -34.66 8.89
CA LYS A 104 -10.22 -34.97 10.30
C LYS A 104 -11.46 -34.23 10.81
N ALA A 105 -11.73 -33.03 10.28
CA ALA A 105 -12.90 -32.24 10.62
C ALA A 105 -14.20 -32.74 9.95
N GLY A 106 -14.15 -33.81 9.16
CA GLY A 106 -15.29 -34.36 8.41
C GLY A 106 -15.37 -33.87 6.96
N GLY A 107 -14.26 -33.42 6.39
CA GLY A 107 -14.15 -32.92 5.02
C GLY A 107 -14.40 -31.41 4.88
N ALA A 108 -14.24 -30.90 3.66
CA ALA A 108 -14.19 -29.46 3.39
C ALA A 108 -15.45 -28.68 3.81
N PHE A 109 -16.66 -29.23 3.60
CA PHE A 109 -17.90 -28.54 3.99
C PHE A 109 -18.07 -28.49 5.51
N ALA A 110 -17.75 -29.57 6.22
CA ALA A 110 -17.78 -29.59 7.68
C ALA A 110 -16.75 -28.60 8.26
N ALA A 111 -15.54 -28.56 7.69
CA ALA A 111 -14.51 -27.59 8.04
C ALA A 111 -14.96 -26.13 7.82
N LEU A 112 -15.70 -25.84 6.74
CA LEU A 112 -16.30 -24.52 6.48
C LEU A 112 -17.35 -24.14 7.54
N GLN A 113 -18.24 -25.07 7.89
CA GLN A 113 -19.29 -24.83 8.91
C GLN A 113 -18.71 -24.64 10.31
N GLN A 114 -17.58 -25.29 10.61
CA GLN A 114 -16.82 -25.13 11.84
C GLN A 114 -15.93 -23.87 11.85
N GLY A 115 -15.81 -23.15 10.73
CA GLY A 115 -14.99 -21.93 10.64
C GLY A 115 -13.48 -22.18 10.53
N LEU A 116 -13.04 -23.40 10.22
CA LEU A 116 -11.62 -23.78 10.20
C LEU A 116 -10.85 -23.02 9.13
N PHE A 117 -11.38 -22.92 7.90
CA PHE A 117 -10.72 -22.17 6.84
C PHE A 117 -10.76 -20.66 7.11
N GLN A 118 -11.88 -20.16 7.63
CA GLN A 118 -12.08 -18.75 7.93
C GLN A 118 -11.08 -18.25 8.97
N SER A 119 -10.92 -18.96 10.08
CA SER A 119 -9.94 -18.61 11.11
C SER A 119 -8.50 -18.57 10.58
N LYS A 120 -8.09 -19.56 9.79
CA LYS A 120 -6.74 -19.60 9.18
C LYS A 120 -6.54 -18.45 8.18
N VAL A 121 -7.54 -18.15 7.35
CA VAL A 121 -7.49 -17.02 6.40
C VAL A 121 -7.44 -15.68 7.14
N VAL A 122 -8.23 -15.49 8.20
CA VAL A 122 -8.20 -14.27 9.03
C VAL A 122 -6.84 -14.07 9.68
N ALA A 123 -6.22 -15.13 10.20
CA ALA A 123 -4.87 -15.05 10.77
C ALA A 123 -3.82 -14.62 9.72
N ALA A 124 -3.85 -15.23 8.53
CA ALA A 124 -2.96 -14.89 7.43
C ALA A 124 -3.18 -13.45 6.92
N ARG A 125 -4.43 -13.00 6.86
CA ARG A 125 -4.78 -11.61 6.51
C ARG A 125 -4.25 -10.63 7.55
N LYS A 126 -4.52 -10.85 8.83
CA LYS A 126 -4.04 -9.99 9.92
C LYS A 126 -2.53 -9.79 9.89
N ALA A 127 -1.76 -10.86 9.65
CA ALA A 127 -0.31 -10.78 9.52
C ALA A 127 0.11 -9.92 8.31
N ARG A 128 -0.54 -10.11 7.16
CA ARG A 128 -0.26 -9.35 5.94
C ARG A 128 -0.67 -7.89 6.06
N ASP A 129 -1.85 -7.61 6.61
CA ASP A 129 -2.36 -6.26 6.83
C ASP A 129 -1.43 -5.49 7.77
N ALA A 130 -0.92 -6.13 8.83
CA ALA A 130 0.09 -5.54 9.70
C ALA A 130 1.42 -5.25 8.99
N ASN A 131 1.85 -6.11 8.06
CA ASN A 131 3.04 -5.85 7.24
C ASN A 131 2.83 -4.70 6.26
N ILE A 132 1.68 -4.65 5.58
CA ILE A 132 1.32 -3.58 4.63
C ILE A 132 1.20 -2.25 5.36
N ALA A 133 0.51 -2.22 6.51
CA ALA A 133 0.38 -1.03 7.34
C ALA A 133 1.75 -0.47 7.77
N LYS A 134 2.71 -1.35 8.03
CA LYS A 134 4.10 -1.00 8.37
C LYS A 134 5.04 -0.82 7.17
N ARG A 135 4.51 -0.89 5.95
CA ARG A 135 5.25 -0.82 4.68
C ARG A 135 6.38 -1.87 4.57
N ARG A 136 6.22 -3.02 5.24
CA ARG A 136 7.11 -4.20 5.08
C ARG A 136 6.78 -4.95 3.80
N ASP A 137 5.49 -5.16 3.55
CA ASP A 137 4.98 -5.67 2.29
C ASP A 137 4.63 -4.46 1.40
N VAL A 138 5.61 -4.03 0.60
CA VAL A 138 5.52 -2.80 -0.19
C VAL A 138 4.54 -2.93 -1.36
N LEU A 139 3.67 -1.93 -1.53
CA LEU A 139 2.75 -1.79 -2.65
C LEU A 139 3.15 -0.58 -3.51
N THR A 140 3.98 -0.80 -4.53
CA THR A 140 4.45 0.25 -5.45
C THR A 140 3.30 1.02 -6.09
N GLY A 141 3.36 2.36 -6.04
CA GLY A 141 2.32 3.26 -6.55
C GLY A 141 1.15 3.48 -5.58
N ALA A 142 1.09 2.74 -4.47
CA ALA A 142 0.07 2.91 -3.42
C ALA A 142 0.69 3.26 -2.06
N SER A 143 1.45 2.35 -1.45
CA SER A 143 2.10 2.56 -0.14
C SER A 143 3.50 3.16 -0.25
N GLU A 144 4.16 3.04 -1.41
CA GLU A 144 5.51 3.55 -1.69
C GLU A 144 5.56 4.17 -3.08
N PHE A 145 6.33 5.24 -3.22
CA PHE A 145 6.46 6.04 -4.44
C PHE A 145 5.09 6.41 -5.07
N PRO A 146 4.16 6.98 -4.28
CA PRO A 146 2.86 7.39 -4.78
C PRO A 146 2.96 8.60 -5.73
N ASN A 147 1.96 8.75 -6.62
CA ASN A 147 1.80 9.96 -7.43
C ASN A 147 0.46 10.63 -7.09
N LEU A 148 0.48 11.82 -6.47
CA LEU A 148 -0.74 12.59 -6.14
C LEU A 148 -1.42 13.24 -7.36
N HIS A 149 -0.68 13.37 -8.46
CA HIS A 149 -1.12 14.02 -9.69
C HIS A 149 -1.30 13.01 -10.83
N GLU A 150 -1.63 11.76 -10.47
CA GLU A 150 -1.96 10.74 -11.44
C GLU A 150 -3.16 11.15 -12.30
N ARG A 151 -3.14 10.75 -13.57
CA ARG A 151 -4.25 11.00 -14.49
C ARG A 151 -5.33 9.95 -14.28
N GLU A 152 -6.59 10.37 -14.33
CA GLU A 152 -7.70 9.43 -14.36
C GLU A 152 -7.57 8.48 -15.55
N THR A 153 -7.77 7.19 -15.28
CA THR A 153 -7.74 6.17 -16.32
C THR A 153 -9.16 5.82 -16.71
N ALA A 154 -9.46 5.91 -18.01
CA ALA A 154 -10.79 5.62 -18.52
C ALA A 154 -11.14 4.13 -18.31
N VAL A 155 -12.36 3.90 -17.82
CA VAL A 155 -12.96 2.57 -17.69
C VAL A 155 -14.39 2.62 -18.20
N LEU A 156 -14.91 1.45 -18.59
CA LEU A 156 -16.31 1.34 -18.97
C LEU A 156 -17.17 1.40 -17.72
N THR A 157 -18.26 2.18 -17.78
CA THR A 157 -19.26 2.22 -16.72
C THR A 157 -19.96 0.86 -16.63
N ALA A 158 -20.11 0.36 -15.40
CA ALA A 158 -20.80 -0.89 -15.12
C ALA A 158 -21.83 -0.64 -14.03
N THR A 159 -23.05 -1.13 -14.24
CA THR A 159 -24.02 -1.20 -13.15
C THR A 159 -23.77 -2.51 -12.38
N PRO A 160 -23.51 -2.47 -11.06
CA PRO A 160 -23.36 -3.68 -10.28
C PRO A 160 -24.62 -4.55 -10.39
N VAL A 161 -24.44 -5.83 -10.69
CA VAL A 161 -25.54 -6.80 -10.74
C VAL A 161 -25.48 -7.66 -9.50
N ALA A 162 -26.55 -7.65 -8.70
CA ALA A 162 -26.74 -8.64 -7.65
C ALA A 162 -27.12 -9.96 -8.31
N LEU A 163 -26.25 -10.96 -8.19
CA LEU A 163 -26.58 -12.30 -8.67
C LEU A 163 -27.63 -12.93 -7.76
N ALA A 164 -28.63 -13.57 -8.37
CA ALA A 164 -29.60 -14.35 -7.62
C ALA A 164 -28.87 -15.51 -6.87
N PRO A 165 -29.35 -15.89 -5.67
CA PRO A 165 -28.82 -17.05 -4.98
C PRO A 165 -28.84 -18.29 -5.88
N TYR A 166 -27.73 -19.03 -5.90
CA TYR A 166 -27.65 -20.27 -6.67
C TYR A 166 -28.31 -21.41 -5.90
N GLY A 167 -29.58 -21.67 -6.21
CA GLY A 167 -30.35 -22.78 -5.63
C GLY A 167 -30.53 -22.70 -4.11
N GLU A 168 -30.89 -23.83 -3.51
CA GLU A 168 -31.09 -23.95 -2.07
C GLU A 168 -29.75 -24.04 -1.31
N GLN A 169 -29.61 -23.24 -0.25
CA GLN A 169 -28.40 -23.22 0.57
C GLN A 169 -28.36 -24.43 1.51
N LYS A 170 -27.57 -25.45 1.14
CA LYS A 170 -27.38 -26.66 1.96
C LYS A 170 -26.41 -26.49 3.13
N TYR A 171 -25.52 -25.51 3.05
CA TYR A 171 -24.49 -25.25 4.06
C TYR A 171 -24.50 -23.78 4.44
N LYS A 172 -24.32 -23.52 5.74
CA LYS A 172 -24.24 -22.16 6.29
C LYS A 172 -22.88 -21.96 6.95
N PHE A 173 -22.14 -20.95 6.49
CA PHE A 173 -20.83 -20.57 7.02
C PHE A 173 -20.56 -19.11 6.69
N ASP A 174 -19.64 -18.49 7.42
CA ASP A 174 -19.24 -17.11 7.16
C ASP A 174 -18.47 -17.02 5.84
N ALA A 175 -18.91 -16.09 4.98
CA ALA A 175 -18.27 -15.87 3.69
C ALA A 175 -16.85 -15.33 3.87
N LEU A 176 -15.96 -15.72 2.95
CA LEU A 176 -14.63 -15.14 2.83
C LEU A 176 -14.69 -13.95 1.87
N PRO A 177 -14.75 -12.69 2.37
CA PRO A 177 -14.86 -11.55 1.48
C PRO A 177 -13.55 -11.39 0.67
N PRO A 178 -13.63 -11.10 -0.63
CA PRO A 178 -12.46 -10.74 -1.41
C PRO A 178 -11.91 -9.39 -0.92
N ILE A 179 -10.59 -9.23 -0.89
CA ILE A 179 -9.92 -7.98 -0.50
C ILE A 179 -8.88 -7.57 -1.53
N ARG A 180 -8.65 -6.26 -1.69
CA ARG A 180 -7.45 -5.74 -2.36
C ARG A 180 -6.49 -5.20 -1.32
N LEU A 181 -5.22 -5.51 -1.48
CA LEU A 181 -4.18 -5.19 -0.50
C LEU A 181 -3.97 -3.68 -0.33
N ALA A 182 -4.14 -2.90 -1.40
CA ALA A 182 -3.94 -1.45 -1.36
C ALA A 182 -5.15 -0.66 -0.85
N GLN A 183 -6.32 -1.29 -0.73
CA GLN A 183 -7.58 -0.61 -0.41
C GLN A 183 -7.50 0.32 0.81
N PRO A 184 -6.80 -0.02 1.92
CA PRO A 184 -6.70 0.91 3.06
C PRO A 184 -5.96 2.21 2.75
N PHE A 185 -4.89 2.18 1.95
CA PHE A 185 -4.19 3.39 1.50
C PHE A 185 -5.03 4.15 0.48
N GLU A 186 -5.69 3.43 -0.42
CA GLU A 186 -6.56 4.04 -1.43
C GLU A 186 -7.73 4.80 -0.82
N ALA A 187 -8.32 4.30 0.26
CA ALA A 187 -9.39 5.00 0.98
C ALA A 187 -8.94 6.38 1.51
N LEU A 188 -7.71 6.50 2.01
CA LEU A 188 -7.13 7.78 2.43
C LEU A 188 -6.93 8.71 1.22
N ARG A 189 -6.50 8.15 0.09
CA ARG A 189 -6.35 8.89 -1.17
C ARG A 189 -7.70 9.37 -1.71
N ASP A 190 -8.74 8.55 -1.60
CA ASP A 190 -10.11 8.91 -1.98
C ASP A 190 -10.62 10.09 -1.13
N GLN A 191 -10.33 10.09 0.17
CA GLN A 191 -10.63 11.21 1.07
C GLN A 191 -9.91 12.49 0.65
N SER A 192 -8.62 12.41 0.28
CA SER A 192 -7.87 13.55 -0.27
C SER A 192 -8.45 14.08 -1.58
N ASP A 193 -8.83 13.20 -2.51
CA ASP A 193 -9.42 13.57 -3.79
C ASP A 193 -10.78 14.26 -3.59
N ALA A 194 -11.60 13.77 -2.66
CA ALA A 194 -12.85 14.40 -2.27
C ALA A 194 -12.62 15.80 -1.68
N ALA A 195 -11.62 15.97 -0.82
CA ALA A 195 -11.24 17.27 -0.26
C ALA A 195 -10.75 18.25 -1.35
N LEU A 196 -9.93 17.78 -2.29
CA LEU A 196 -9.48 18.58 -3.44
C LEU A 196 -10.67 19.05 -4.28
N LYS A 197 -11.64 18.17 -4.57
CA LYS A 197 -12.84 18.52 -5.34
C LYS A 197 -13.74 19.51 -4.59
N ALA A 198 -13.87 19.38 -3.27
CA ALA A 198 -14.75 20.22 -2.46
C ALA A 198 -14.16 21.59 -2.11
N ARG A 199 -12.85 21.66 -1.83
CA ARG A 199 -12.17 22.84 -1.28
C ARG A 199 -11.16 23.47 -2.23
N GLY A 200 -10.86 22.82 -3.36
CA GLY A 200 -9.84 23.26 -4.32
C GLY A 200 -8.39 23.01 -3.88
N LYS A 201 -8.18 22.41 -2.69
CA LYS A 201 -6.85 22.04 -2.17
C LYS A 201 -6.87 20.68 -1.49
N ARG A 202 -5.77 19.95 -1.60
CA ARG A 202 -5.55 18.71 -0.82
C ARG A 202 -5.21 19.06 0.63
N PRO A 203 -5.47 18.16 1.59
CA PRO A 203 -4.79 18.21 2.88
C PRO A 203 -3.27 18.23 2.65
N SER A 204 -2.54 19.01 3.44
CA SER A 204 -1.11 19.21 3.21
C SER A 204 -0.30 19.25 4.49
N VAL A 205 0.96 18.82 4.37
CA VAL A 205 1.98 18.82 5.41
C VAL A 205 3.18 19.61 4.91
N PHE A 206 3.67 20.53 5.71
CA PHE A 206 4.90 21.28 5.44
C PHE A 206 6.11 20.47 5.89
N LEU A 207 7.03 20.17 4.97
CA LEU A 207 8.30 19.54 5.28
C LEU A 207 9.25 20.61 5.85
N ALA A 208 9.33 20.66 7.17
CA ALA A 208 10.19 21.56 7.92
C ALA A 208 11.63 21.03 7.91
N ASN A 209 12.32 21.28 6.80
CA ASN A 209 13.69 20.83 6.57
C ASN A 209 14.66 21.64 7.44
N LEU A 210 15.50 20.98 8.24
CA LEU A 210 16.49 21.65 9.10
C LEU A 210 17.91 21.42 8.58
N GLY A 211 18.73 22.46 8.59
CA GLY A 211 20.12 22.39 8.15
C GLY A 211 20.26 22.36 6.62
N THR A 212 21.33 21.72 6.15
CA THR A 212 21.68 21.69 4.72
C THR A 212 20.98 20.55 3.98
N PRO A 213 20.93 20.57 2.63
CA PRO A 213 20.37 19.46 1.86
C PRO A 213 20.97 18.09 2.21
N ALA A 214 22.25 18.03 2.59
CA ALA A 214 22.89 16.79 3.02
C ALA A 214 22.31 16.24 4.34
N ASP A 215 21.78 17.12 5.20
CA ASP A 215 21.15 16.74 6.47
C ASP A 215 19.72 16.22 6.26
N PHE A 216 18.92 16.90 5.43
CA PHE A 216 17.48 16.65 5.38
C PHE A 216 16.99 15.81 4.21
N THR A 217 17.67 15.76 3.06
CA THR A 217 17.11 15.20 1.80
C THR A 217 16.56 13.78 1.97
N ALA A 218 17.26 12.91 2.71
CA ALA A 218 16.83 11.54 2.94
C ALA A 218 15.52 11.46 3.75
N ARG A 219 15.38 12.29 4.81
CA ARG A 219 14.17 12.34 5.63
C ARG A 219 13.03 13.07 4.95
N ALA A 220 13.31 14.15 4.22
CA ALA A 220 12.32 14.87 3.42
C ALA A 220 11.71 13.96 2.35
N THR A 221 12.54 13.22 1.62
CA THR A 221 12.07 12.25 0.61
C THR A 221 11.25 11.12 1.23
N PHE A 222 11.69 10.59 2.38
CA PHE A 222 10.93 9.58 3.12
C PHE A 222 9.58 10.12 3.59
N ALA A 223 9.56 11.29 4.22
CA ALA A 223 8.35 11.94 4.74
C ALA A 223 7.37 12.27 3.59
N LYS A 224 7.88 12.78 2.48
CA LYS A 224 7.10 13.02 1.26
C LYS A 224 6.40 11.74 0.80
N SER A 225 7.15 10.66 0.53
CA SER A 225 6.58 9.37 0.13
C SER A 225 5.56 8.85 1.16
N PHE A 226 5.84 9.01 2.46
CA PHE A 226 4.98 8.58 3.56
C PHE A 226 3.62 9.31 3.56
N PHE A 227 3.61 10.64 3.53
CA PHE A 227 2.38 11.43 3.60
C PHE A 227 1.58 11.37 2.29
N GLU A 228 2.26 11.37 1.14
CA GLU A 228 1.61 11.28 -0.16
C GLU A 228 0.95 9.90 -0.39
N ALA A 229 1.39 8.85 0.33
CA ALA A 229 0.73 7.54 0.31
C ALA A 229 -0.67 7.61 0.93
N GLY A 230 -0.86 8.50 1.90
CA GLY A 230 -2.16 8.83 2.49
C GLY A 230 -2.91 9.96 1.76
N GLY A 231 -2.37 10.52 0.68
CA GLY A 231 -3.01 11.64 -0.02
C GLY A 231 -2.75 13.02 0.56
N ILE A 232 -1.87 13.12 1.57
CA ILE A 232 -1.51 14.38 2.19
C ILE A 232 -0.36 14.98 1.37
N GLN A 233 -0.59 16.13 0.75
CA GLN A 233 0.38 16.81 -0.09
C GLN A 233 1.55 17.32 0.74
N ALA A 234 2.76 16.84 0.44
CA ALA A 234 3.96 17.32 1.08
C ALA A 234 4.45 18.60 0.39
N VAL A 235 4.44 19.72 1.12
CA VAL A 235 5.00 21.00 0.67
C VAL A 235 6.46 21.05 1.10
N ASP A 236 7.37 20.94 0.13
CA ASP A 236 8.82 20.89 0.38
C ASP A 236 9.41 22.28 0.68
N SER A 237 10.61 22.32 1.26
CA SER A 237 11.33 23.56 1.59
C SER A 237 12.85 23.47 1.41
N GLU A 238 13.55 24.60 1.31
CA GLU A 238 14.99 24.63 0.99
C GLU A 238 15.92 24.34 2.18
N GLY A 239 15.37 24.21 3.39
CA GLY A 239 16.12 24.03 4.64
C GLY A 239 16.25 25.33 5.43
N PHE A 240 16.16 25.23 6.77
CA PHE A 240 16.20 26.38 7.66
C PHE A 240 17.24 26.21 8.76
N ALA A 241 17.91 27.32 9.09
CA ALA A 241 18.76 27.45 10.28
C ALA A 241 18.07 28.25 11.40
N ASP A 242 17.26 29.25 11.02
CA ASP A 242 16.49 30.08 11.96
C ASP A 242 15.06 29.55 12.14
N PRO A 243 14.64 29.20 13.38
CA PRO A 243 13.26 28.84 13.69
C PRO A 243 12.22 29.90 13.32
N ALA A 244 12.57 31.19 13.33
CA ALA A 244 11.64 32.26 12.95
C ALA A 244 11.34 32.25 11.44
N GLU A 245 12.36 32.04 10.60
CA GLU A 245 12.20 31.88 9.15
C GLU A 245 11.40 30.61 8.83
N LEU A 246 11.66 29.51 9.53
CA LEU A 246 10.89 28.27 9.43
C LEU A 246 9.40 28.50 9.73
N ALA A 247 9.09 29.21 10.81
CA ALA A 247 7.72 29.53 11.20
C ALA A 247 7.01 30.42 10.17
N ALA A 248 7.72 31.39 9.58
CA ALA A 248 7.17 32.23 8.52
C ALA A 248 6.88 31.41 7.25
N ALA A 249 7.80 30.52 6.85
CA ALA A 249 7.61 29.62 5.72
C ALA A 249 6.45 28.65 5.92
N PHE A 250 6.29 28.09 7.13
CA PHE A 250 5.13 27.26 7.48
C PHE A 250 3.82 28.02 7.27
N LYS A 251 3.69 29.25 7.79
CA LYS A 251 2.49 30.07 7.59
C LYS A 251 2.23 30.37 6.12
N ALA A 252 3.28 30.69 5.36
CA ALA A 252 3.18 30.97 3.94
C ALA A 252 2.78 29.74 3.11
N SER A 253 3.13 28.53 3.56
CA SER A 253 2.78 27.27 2.88
C SER A 253 1.27 26.98 2.88
N GLY A 254 0.54 27.50 3.87
CA GLY A 254 -0.88 27.20 4.07
C GLY A 254 -1.15 25.74 4.48
N ALA A 255 -0.12 24.98 4.86
CA ALA A 255 -0.25 23.62 5.34
C ALA A 255 -0.83 23.57 6.76
N GLU A 256 -1.58 22.51 7.04
CA GLU A 256 -2.23 22.30 8.35
C GLU A 256 -1.29 21.58 9.32
N LEU A 257 -0.47 20.68 8.78
CA LEU A 257 0.48 19.85 9.51
C LEU A 257 1.92 20.28 9.21
N ALA A 258 2.85 20.01 10.12
CA ALA A 258 4.28 20.15 9.87
C ALA A 258 5.01 18.82 10.13
N CYS A 259 6.08 18.55 9.39
CA CYS A 259 6.97 17.41 9.61
C CYS A 259 8.42 17.86 9.62
N LEU A 260 9.07 17.81 10.79
CA LEU A 260 10.50 18.05 10.93
C LEU A 260 11.28 16.97 10.17
N CYS A 261 12.21 17.40 9.32
CA CYS A 261 13.03 16.53 8.49
C CYS A 261 14.49 16.95 8.58
N SER A 262 15.33 16.12 9.18
CA SER A 262 16.78 16.32 9.24
C SER A 262 17.54 15.07 9.70
N SER A 263 18.85 15.18 9.85
CA SER A 263 19.70 14.14 10.44
C SER A 263 19.50 14.08 11.96
N ASP A 264 19.81 12.93 12.55
CA ASP A 264 19.70 12.76 14.02
C ASP A 264 20.60 13.77 14.77
N LYS A 265 21.74 14.13 14.18
CA LYS A 265 22.64 15.18 14.69
C LYS A 265 21.95 16.54 14.71
N ALA A 266 21.37 16.97 13.59
CA ALA A 266 20.70 18.26 13.49
C ALA A 266 19.44 18.33 14.38
N TYR A 267 18.76 17.20 14.62
CA TYR A 267 17.65 17.17 15.57
C TYR A 267 18.10 17.49 17.00
N ALA A 268 19.24 16.94 17.44
CA ALA A 268 19.75 17.20 18.79
C ALA A 268 20.04 18.70 19.03
N GLU A 269 20.39 19.44 17.98
CA GLU A 269 20.73 20.86 18.07
C GLU A 269 19.52 21.79 17.84
N HIS A 270 18.61 21.42 16.93
CA HIS A 270 17.63 22.37 16.39
C HIS A 270 16.15 21.95 16.53
N ALA A 271 15.85 20.67 16.79
CA ALA A 271 14.47 20.17 16.72
C ALA A 271 13.53 20.83 17.73
N GLU A 272 13.98 21.04 18.98
CA GLU A 272 13.12 21.65 20.00
C GLU A 272 12.74 23.09 19.68
N ALA A 273 13.72 23.89 19.22
CA ALA A 273 13.49 25.28 18.84
C ALA A 273 12.56 25.37 17.62
N ALA A 274 12.78 24.51 16.62
CA ALA A 274 11.93 24.40 15.45
C ALA A 274 10.49 23.98 15.81
N ALA A 275 10.31 22.98 16.67
CA ALA A 275 9.00 22.52 17.11
C ALA A 275 8.21 23.63 17.84
N LYS A 276 8.86 24.34 18.78
CA LYS A 276 8.25 25.47 19.50
C LYS A 276 7.85 26.61 18.54
N ALA A 277 8.69 26.88 17.54
CA ALA A 277 8.40 27.90 16.54
C ALA A 277 7.20 27.52 15.66
N LEU A 278 7.12 26.27 15.20
CA LEU A 278 5.97 25.74 14.45
C LEU A 278 4.67 25.74 15.27
N GLN A 279 4.75 25.38 16.55
CA GLN A 279 3.60 25.42 17.46
C GLN A 279 3.10 26.86 17.64
N THR A 280 4.01 27.80 17.88
CA THR A 280 3.68 29.24 17.95
C THR A 280 3.14 29.77 16.62
N ALA A 281 3.56 29.18 15.50
CA ALA A 281 3.08 29.53 14.17
C ALA A 281 1.67 29.01 13.86
N GLY A 282 1.10 28.18 14.74
CA GLY A 282 -0.26 27.65 14.61
C GLY A 282 -0.33 26.25 14.00
N SER A 283 0.78 25.51 13.94
CA SER A 283 0.72 24.11 13.52
C SER A 283 -0.09 23.31 14.52
N SER A 284 -1.18 22.68 14.07
CA SER A 284 -2.04 21.87 14.93
C SER A 284 -1.31 20.61 15.41
N HIS A 285 -0.49 20.03 14.54
CA HIS A 285 0.27 18.82 14.80
C HIS A 285 1.61 18.81 14.08
N ILE A 286 2.64 18.45 14.84
CA ILE A 286 4.03 18.41 14.40
C ILE A 286 4.50 16.97 14.44
N TYR A 287 4.89 16.46 13.27
CA TYR A 287 5.55 15.17 13.11
C TYR A 287 7.06 15.36 13.08
N LEU A 288 7.82 14.32 13.40
CA LEU A 288 9.26 14.26 13.15
C LEU A 288 9.60 12.98 12.38
N ALA A 289 10.38 13.14 11.30
CA ALA A 289 10.85 12.04 10.48
C ALA A 289 12.11 11.41 11.08
N GLY A 290 11.94 10.40 11.93
CA GLY A 290 13.01 9.76 12.68
C GLY A 290 12.49 8.95 13.86
N ARG A 291 13.37 8.13 14.45
CA ARG A 291 13.07 7.45 15.73
C ARG A 291 13.46 8.40 16.87
N PRO A 292 12.58 8.65 17.85
CA PRO A 292 12.88 9.62 18.89
C PRO A 292 13.94 9.16 19.89
N ALA A 293 14.14 7.84 20.04
CA ALA A 293 15.09 7.25 21.00
C ALA A 293 15.03 7.93 22.38
N GLU A 294 16.15 8.37 22.93
CA GLU A 294 16.22 9.02 24.25
C GLU A 294 15.66 10.45 24.25
N ALA A 295 15.49 11.08 23.09
CA ALA A 295 15.01 12.45 22.95
C ALA A 295 13.48 12.58 22.94
N GLU A 296 12.72 11.47 23.06
CA GLU A 296 11.25 11.48 22.92
C GLU A 296 10.57 12.46 23.88
N ALA A 297 10.94 12.43 25.17
CA ALA A 297 10.31 13.27 26.17
C ALA A 297 10.52 14.77 25.90
N ALA A 298 11.74 15.15 25.50
CA ALA A 298 12.08 16.53 25.18
C ALA A 298 11.36 17.01 23.90
N LEU A 299 11.33 16.17 22.86
CA LEU A 299 10.63 16.48 21.61
C LEU A 299 9.12 16.63 21.82
N ARG A 300 8.50 15.77 22.63
CA ARG A 300 7.08 15.88 22.99
C ARG A 300 6.80 17.14 23.80
N ALA A 301 7.66 17.46 24.77
CA ALA A 301 7.54 18.70 25.55
C ALA A 301 7.71 19.96 24.67
N ALA A 302 8.47 19.87 23.58
CA ALA A 302 8.64 20.94 22.59
C ALA A 302 7.50 21.02 21.56
N GLY A 303 6.51 20.13 21.61
CA GLY A 303 5.32 20.16 20.76
C GLY A 303 5.26 19.11 19.64
N VAL A 304 6.26 18.22 19.52
CA VAL A 304 6.19 17.10 18.57
C VAL A 304 5.14 16.09 19.02
N THR A 305 4.09 15.90 18.22
CA THR A 305 2.95 15.04 18.52
C THR A 305 3.11 13.62 17.97
N GLY A 306 3.88 13.44 16.89
CA GLY A 306 4.04 12.15 16.22
C GLY A 306 5.43 11.93 15.63
N PHE A 307 5.76 10.66 15.39
CA PHE A 307 7.04 10.24 14.81
C PHE A 307 6.80 9.33 13.61
N VAL A 308 7.42 9.62 12.48
CA VAL A 308 7.34 8.82 11.25
C VAL A 308 8.70 8.18 10.97
N PHE A 309 8.75 6.86 10.87
CA PHE A 309 10.00 6.11 10.66
C PHE A 309 9.75 4.76 10.01
N ALA A 310 10.79 4.21 9.38
CA ALA A 310 10.72 2.89 8.74
C ALA A 310 10.36 1.78 9.75
N GLY A 311 9.31 1.03 9.44
CA GLY A 311 8.74 -0.03 10.29
C GLY A 311 7.73 0.44 11.34
N GLY A 312 7.45 1.74 11.43
CA GLY A 312 6.28 2.27 12.14
C GLY A 312 4.98 1.93 11.41
N ASP A 313 3.84 2.03 12.10
CA ASP A 313 2.53 1.80 11.48
C ASP A 313 2.11 3.04 10.67
N ALA A 314 2.43 3.02 9.37
CA ALA A 314 2.18 4.13 8.47
C ALA A 314 0.69 4.36 8.28
N LEU A 315 -0.10 3.30 8.12
CA LEU A 315 -1.54 3.40 7.91
C LEU A 315 -2.23 4.05 9.12
N ALA A 316 -1.94 3.59 10.33
CA ALA A 316 -2.51 4.17 11.54
C ALA A 316 -2.10 5.64 11.73
N THR A 317 -0.83 5.98 11.43
CA THR A 317 -0.33 7.35 11.55
C THR A 317 -1.02 8.30 10.56
N LEU A 318 -1.24 7.84 9.32
CA LEU A 318 -1.94 8.64 8.30
C LEU A 318 -3.43 8.78 8.63
N GLN A 319 -4.09 7.74 9.13
CA GLN A 319 -5.47 7.83 9.61
C GLN A 319 -5.60 8.84 10.76
N ASP A 320 -4.69 8.78 11.73
CA ASP A 320 -4.62 9.75 12.83
C ASP A 320 -4.39 11.18 12.33
N ALA A 321 -3.58 11.37 11.28
CA ALA A 321 -3.40 12.68 10.65
C ALA A 321 -4.72 13.25 10.08
N TYR A 322 -5.56 12.43 9.45
CA TYR A 322 -6.88 12.87 8.97
C TYR A 322 -7.82 13.24 10.11
N VAL A 323 -7.91 12.41 11.15
CA VAL A 323 -8.74 12.68 12.34
C VAL A 323 -8.35 14.02 12.97
N ARG A 324 -7.05 14.28 13.04
CA ARG A 324 -6.48 15.51 13.56
C ARG A 324 -6.80 16.75 12.73
N MET A 325 -6.73 16.65 11.39
CA MET A 325 -7.10 17.75 10.49
C MET A 325 -8.60 18.08 10.54
N GLU A 326 -9.46 17.11 10.87
CA GLU A 326 -10.89 17.34 11.05
C GLU A 326 -11.24 18.05 12.37
N GLN A 327 -10.33 18.02 13.36
CA GLN A 327 -10.52 18.62 14.69
C GLN A 327 -9.89 20.03 14.83
N ALA A 328 -9.07 20.45 13.87
CA ALA A 328 -8.38 21.74 13.84
C ALA A 328 -9.24 22.83 13.18
#